data_AF-A0A378YEZ4-F1
#
_entry.id   AF-A0A378YEZ4-F1
#
_cell.length_a   1.000
_cell.length_b   1.000
_cell.length_c   1.000
_cell.angle_alpha   90.00
_cell.angle_beta   90.00
_cell.angle_gamma   90.00
#
_symmetry.space_group_name_H-M   'P 1'
#
loop_
_entity.id
_entity.type
_entity.pdbx_description
1 polymer ?
#
loop_
_entity_poly.entity_id
_entity_poly.type
_entity_poly.pdbx_seq_one_letter_code
_entity_poly.pdbx_strand_id
1 'polypeptide(L)'
;MTAAPQPPGPDRELPISAVEAERAALAVAEPDGCCGGGCCDQPQPPAEVAIINAVQSRIGTPQVIRAARGMSHFGEHALGWMAIGAAGALVDRKRRRQWAGVAVGAFGSHAASVVIKRIVRRPRPNDPSVQVNVSTPSKLSFPSSHATSTTAAAVLLGRLTGLPLPAVLVPPMLLSRVVLGVHYPSDVLAGSALGAASAAAVLAAEKRLAK
;
A
#
# COMPACT_ATOMS: atom_id res chain seq x y z
N MET A 1 25.18 31.08 64.46
CA MET A 1 25.81 30.07 63.58
C MET A 1 24.85 28.90 63.43
N THR A 2 24.09 28.86 62.34
CA THR A 2 23.37 27.65 61.88
C THR A 2 23.35 27.72 60.36
N ALA A 3 24.12 26.85 59.72
CA ALA A 3 24.25 26.76 58.27
C ALA A 3 22.97 26.20 57.63
N ALA A 4 22.64 26.67 56.43
CA ALA A 4 21.54 26.14 55.63
C ALA A 4 21.84 24.69 55.15
N PRO A 5 20.82 23.83 54.97
CA PRO A 5 21.03 22.45 54.55
C PRO A 5 21.46 22.38 53.08
N GLN A 6 22.45 21.53 52.77
CA GLN A 6 22.87 21.24 51.40
C GLN A 6 21.90 20.27 50.70
N PRO A 7 21.74 20.37 49.37
CA PRO A 7 20.94 19.42 48.59
C PRO A 7 21.64 18.05 48.47
N PRO A 8 20.89 16.94 48.36
CA PRO A 8 21.46 15.60 48.27
C PRO A 8 22.15 15.34 46.91
N GLY A 9 23.20 14.51 46.94
CA GLY A 9 24.00 14.11 45.79
C GLY A 9 23.34 13.06 44.87
N PRO A 10 23.94 12.78 43.70
CA PRO A 10 23.28 12.14 42.55
C PRO A 10 23.03 10.61 42.65
N ASP A 11 23.52 9.94 43.69
CA ASP A 11 23.55 8.47 43.74
C ASP A 11 22.68 7.85 44.87
N ARG A 12 21.63 8.56 45.31
CA ARG A 12 20.67 7.99 46.27
C ARG A 12 19.59 7.21 45.52
N GLU A 13 19.69 5.88 45.52
CA GLU A 13 18.56 5.02 45.13
C GLU A 13 17.35 5.37 45.99
N LEU A 14 16.26 5.80 45.34
CA LEU A 14 15.01 6.12 46.01
C LEU A 14 14.45 4.85 46.66
N PRO A 15 13.96 4.91 47.91
CA PRO A 15 13.35 3.74 48.56
C PRO A 15 12.19 3.23 47.70
N ILE A 16 11.96 1.91 47.68
CA ILE A 16 10.92 1.25 46.85
C ILE A 16 9.55 1.94 47.01
N SER A 17 9.24 2.44 48.21
CA SER A 17 8.01 3.19 48.49
C SER A 17 7.92 4.56 47.77
N ALA A 18 9.05 5.21 47.48
CA ALA A 18 9.10 6.44 46.70
C ALA A 18 9.02 6.14 45.19
N VAL A 19 9.59 5.03 44.72
CA VAL A 19 9.44 4.56 43.34
C VAL A 19 8.00 4.08 43.08
N GLU A 20 7.36 3.46 44.06
CA GLU A 20 5.94 3.09 44.00
C GLU A 20 5.04 4.31 44.10
N ALA A 21 5.38 5.32 44.91
CA ALA A 21 4.65 6.59 44.95
C ALA A 21 4.81 7.40 43.65
N GLU A 22 5.98 7.38 43.02
CA GLU A 22 6.23 8.00 41.71
C GLU A 22 5.54 7.22 40.58
N ARG A 23 5.54 5.88 40.64
CA ARG A 23 4.74 5.03 39.74
C ARG A 23 3.24 5.20 39.96
N ALA A 24 2.79 5.41 41.18
CA ALA A 24 1.40 5.73 41.49
C ALA A 24 1.04 7.14 41.00
N ALA A 25 1.94 8.12 41.12
CA ALA A 25 1.76 9.47 40.58
C ALA A 25 1.78 9.50 39.04
N LEU A 26 2.61 8.68 38.39
CA LEU A 26 2.61 8.49 36.93
C LEU A 26 1.43 7.64 36.44
N ALA A 27 0.89 6.73 37.27
CA ALA A 27 -0.33 5.97 36.98
C ALA A 27 -1.61 6.78 37.25
N VAL A 28 -1.51 7.90 37.98
CA VAL A 28 -2.60 8.85 38.31
C VAL A 28 -2.51 10.13 37.47
N ALA A 29 -1.55 10.24 36.54
CA ALA A 29 -1.64 11.18 35.44
C ALA A 29 -2.71 10.66 34.45
N GLU A 30 -3.97 10.88 34.80
CA GLU A 30 -5.11 10.67 33.92
C GLU A 30 -4.91 11.49 32.64
N PRO A 31 -5.16 10.92 31.44
CA PRO A 31 -5.37 11.77 30.30
C PRO A 31 -6.69 12.50 30.55
N ASP A 32 -6.61 13.81 30.78
CA ASP A 32 -7.76 14.70 30.84
C ASP A 32 -8.75 14.37 29.70
N GLY A 33 -9.85 13.71 30.05
CA GLY A 33 -10.73 13.09 29.06
C GLY A 33 -11.98 12.44 29.66
N CYS A 34 -12.46 12.92 30.79
CA CYS A 34 -13.83 12.66 31.22
C CYS A 34 -14.72 13.82 30.75
N CYS A 35 -15.23 13.75 29.51
CA CYS A 35 -16.39 14.55 29.15
C CYS A 35 -17.62 13.93 29.82
N GLY A 36 -18.29 14.71 30.67
CA GLY A 36 -19.55 14.30 31.29
C GLY A 36 -20.54 13.78 30.25
N GLY A 37 -20.96 12.52 30.40
CA GLY A 37 -22.10 11.93 29.69
C GLY A 37 -21.90 11.49 28.23
N GLY A 38 -20.69 11.58 27.65
CA GLY A 38 -20.44 11.14 26.27
C GLY A 38 -18.97 10.90 25.97
N CYS A 39 -18.69 9.96 25.06
CA CYS A 39 -17.33 9.69 24.58
C CYS A 39 -16.74 10.99 24.03
N CYS A 40 -15.63 11.45 24.62
CA CYS A 40 -14.84 12.54 24.09
C CYS A 40 -14.58 12.32 22.60
N ASP A 41 -14.80 13.36 21.79
CA ASP A 41 -14.64 13.37 20.35
C ASP A 41 -13.16 13.06 19.99
N GLN A 42 -12.82 11.78 19.89
CA GLN A 42 -11.54 11.35 19.35
C GLN A 42 -11.48 11.86 17.90
N PRO A 43 -10.38 12.51 17.47
CA PRO A 43 -10.25 12.99 16.11
C PRO A 43 -10.56 11.86 15.12
N GLN A 44 -11.63 12.01 14.34
CA GLN A 44 -12.03 10.99 13.39
C GLN A 44 -10.93 10.82 12.33
N PRO A 45 -10.53 9.58 12.00
CA PRO A 45 -9.52 9.36 10.98
C PRO A 45 -9.99 9.91 9.63
N PRO A 46 -9.08 10.41 8.77
CA PRO A 46 -9.43 10.81 7.41
C PRO A 46 -10.22 9.71 6.69
N ALA A 47 -11.17 10.07 5.83
CA ALA A 47 -12.11 9.10 5.22
C ALA A 47 -11.42 7.89 4.56
N GLU A 48 -10.29 8.09 3.88
CA GLU A 48 -9.53 7.00 3.27
C GLU A 48 -8.82 6.10 4.28
N VAL A 49 -8.40 6.64 5.43
CA VAL A 49 -7.87 5.88 6.56
C VAL A 49 -8.98 5.04 7.20
N ALA A 50 -10.17 5.61 7.38
CA ALA A 50 -11.34 4.88 7.86
C ALA A 50 -11.66 3.68 6.95
N ILE A 51 -11.55 3.82 5.63
CA ILE A 51 -11.72 2.73 4.67
C ILE A 51 -10.64 1.65 4.84
N ILE A 52 -9.37 2.03 5.02
CA ILE A 52 -8.29 1.07 5.26
C ILE A 52 -8.58 0.26 6.52
N ASN A 53 -8.91 0.92 7.63
CA ASN A 53 -9.22 0.27 8.90
C ASN A 53 -10.45 -0.65 8.78
N ALA A 54 -11.49 -0.20 8.07
CA ALA A 54 -12.68 -0.97 7.77
C ALA A 54 -12.39 -2.24 6.95
N VAL A 55 -11.43 -2.18 6.02
CA VAL A 55 -10.99 -3.34 5.23
C VAL A 55 -10.15 -4.27 6.09
N GLN A 56 -9.15 -3.75 6.81
CA GLN A 56 -8.26 -4.55 7.66
C GLN A 56 -9.02 -5.29 8.76
N SER A 57 -9.98 -4.63 9.42
CA SER A 57 -10.80 -5.26 10.47
C SER A 57 -11.70 -6.38 9.95
N ARG A 58 -12.20 -6.28 8.71
CA ARG A 58 -13.13 -7.29 8.15
C ARG A 58 -12.42 -8.48 7.52
N ILE A 59 -11.31 -8.25 6.82
CA ILE A 59 -10.69 -9.28 5.98
C ILE A 59 -9.18 -9.46 6.21
N GLY A 60 -8.57 -8.72 7.13
CA GLY A 60 -7.13 -8.76 7.44
C GLY A 60 -6.67 -10.00 8.19
N THR A 61 -7.15 -11.20 7.82
CA THR A 61 -6.69 -12.46 8.41
C THR A 61 -5.25 -12.78 7.97
N PRO A 62 -4.49 -13.58 8.74
CA PRO A 62 -3.12 -13.95 8.38
C PRO A 62 -2.99 -14.58 6.98
N GLN A 63 -3.99 -15.35 6.55
CA GLN A 63 -4.03 -15.99 5.23
C GLN A 63 -4.20 -14.96 4.12
N VAL A 64 -5.11 -14.00 4.29
CA VAL A 64 -5.32 -12.91 3.32
C VAL A 64 -4.08 -12.02 3.24
N ILE A 65 -3.45 -11.72 4.37
CA ILE A 65 -2.18 -10.96 4.41
C ILE A 65 -1.07 -11.73 3.68
N ARG A 66 -0.93 -13.04 3.91
CA ARG A 66 0.05 -13.88 3.21
C ARG A 66 -0.20 -13.89 1.70
N ALA A 67 -1.45 -14.07 1.26
CA ALA A 67 -1.81 -14.01 -0.15
C ALA A 67 -1.50 -12.62 -0.76
N ALA A 68 -1.82 -11.55 -0.04
CA ALA A 68 -1.52 -10.18 -0.45
C ALA A 68 -0.02 -9.91 -0.57
N ARG A 69 0.81 -10.45 0.35
CA ARG A 69 2.27 -10.40 0.24
C ARG A 69 2.77 -11.16 -0.98
N GLY A 70 2.24 -12.36 -1.25
CA GLY A 70 2.55 -13.12 -2.47
C GLY A 70 2.26 -12.32 -3.75
N MET A 71 1.08 -11.70 -3.83
CA MET A 71 0.73 -10.79 -4.94
C MET A 71 1.67 -9.57 -5.03
N SER A 72 2.12 -9.06 -3.88
CA SER A 72 3.07 -7.95 -3.83
C SER A 72 4.43 -8.31 -4.42
N HIS A 73 4.95 -9.50 -4.10
CA HIS A 73 6.19 -10.01 -4.69
C HIS A 73 6.06 -10.26 -6.18
N PHE A 74 4.94 -10.85 -6.61
CA PHE A 74 4.68 -11.07 -8.04
C PHE A 74 4.64 -9.76 -8.84
N GLY A 75 3.99 -8.73 -8.30
CA GLY A 75 3.88 -7.40 -8.93
C GLY A 75 5.10 -6.50 -8.74
N GLU A 76 6.13 -6.93 -8.02
CA GLU A 76 7.33 -6.14 -7.77
C GLU A 76 8.02 -5.78 -9.09
N HIS A 77 8.20 -4.48 -9.33
CA HIS A 77 8.72 -3.93 -10.60
C HIS A 77 8.03 -4.47 -11.88
N ALA A 78 6.77 -4.93 -11.77
CA ALA A 78 6.04 -5.62 -12.84
C ALA A 78 6.68 -6.94 -13.34
N LEU A 79 7.63 -7.52 -12.59
CA LEU A 79 8.43 -8.68 -13.02
C LEU A 79 7.57 -9.90 -13.36
N GLY A 80 6.56 -10.22 -12.55
CA GLY A 80 5.68 -11.35 -12.82
C GLY A 80 4.93 -11.22 -14.16
N TRP A 81 4.44 -10.03 -14.47
CA TRP A 81 3.75 -9.76 -15.74
C TRP A 81 4.70 -9.75 -16.94
N MET A 82 5.91 -9.20 -16.76
CA MET A 82 6.95 -9.24 -17.79
C MET A 82 7.38 -10.68 -18.09
N ALA A 83 7.53 -11.51 -17.07
CA ALA A 83 7.86 -12.92 -17.22
C ALA A 83 6.76 -13.69 -17.98
N ILE A 84 5.49 -13.47 -17.65
CA ILE A 84 4.35 -14.05 -18.38
C ILE A 84 4.37 -13.61 -19.85
N GLY A 85 4.52 -12.31 -20.11
CA GLY A 85 4.59 -11.77 -21.47
C GLY A 85 5.75 -12.35 -22.28
N ALA A 86 6.95 -12.42 -21.68
CA ALA A 86 8.13 -12.97 -22.31
C ALA A 86 8.00 -14.48 -22.59
N ALA A 87 7.54 -15.27 -21.60
CA ALA A 87 7.33 -16.70 -21.76
C ALA A 87 6.30 -16.99 -22.85
N GLY A 88 5.17 -16.28 -22.85
CA GLY A 88 4.17 -16.38 -23.91
C GLY A 88 4.72 -16.03 -25.29
N ALA A 89 5.58 -15.00 -25.39
CA ALA A 89 6.22 -14.61 -26.64
C ALA A 89 7.20 -15.68 -27.17
N LEU A 90 7.81 -16.47 -26.28
CA LEU A 90 8.71 -17.57 -26.64
C LEU A 90 7.95 -18.83 -27.09
N VAL A 91 6.86 -19.17 -26.38
CA VAL A 91 6.06 -20.38 -26.59
C VAL A 91 5.07 -20.21 -27.75
N ASP A 92 4.33 -19.11 -27.78
CA ASP A 92 3.31 -18.82 -28.79
C ASP A 92 3.87 -17.89 -29.87
N ARG A 93 4.67 -18.49 -30.76
CA ARG A 93 5.32 -17.79 -31.87
C ARG A 93 4.33 -17.06 -32.79
N LYS A 94 3.09 -17.57 -32.93
CA LYS A 94 2.04 -16.97 -33.78
C LYS A 94 1.55 -15.64 -33.21
N ARG A 95 1.43 -15.53 -31.90
CA ARG A 95 0.98 -14.32 -31.19
C ARG A 95 2.11 -13.58 -30.48
N ARG A 96 3.36 -13.81 -30.88
CA ARG A 96 4.56 -13.26 -30.24
C ARG A 96 4.52 -11.76 -30.00
N ARG A 97 4.01 -10.97 -30.96
CA ARG A 97 3.89 -9.52 -30.84
C ARG A 97 2.94 -9.10 -29.71
N GLN A 98 1.80 -9.77 -29.59
CA GLN A 98 0.79 -9.46 -28.56
C GLN A 98 1.30 -9.83 -27.17
N TRP A 99 1.98 -10.98 -27.04
CA TRP A 99 2.66 -11.36 -25.79
C TRP A 99 3.79 -10.39 -25.40
N ALA A 100 4.58 -9.93 -26.38
CA ALA A 100 5.55 -8.86 -26.14
C ALA A 100 4.85 -7.55 -25.73
N GLY A 101 3.70 -7.23 -26.33
CA GLY A 101 2.83 -6.12 -25.94
C GLY A 101 2.41 -6.19 -24.47
N VAL A 102 2.08 -7.37 -23.93
CA VAL A 102 1.80 -7.56 -22.50
C VAL A 102 3.01 -7.17 -21.64
N ALA A 103 4.21 -7.67 -21.96
CA ALA A 103 5.42 -7.35 -21.20
C ALA A 103 5.75 -5.85 -21.27
N VAL A 104 5.72 -5.27 -22.47
CA VAL A 104 5.99 -3.84 -22.71
C VAL A 104 4.96 -2.96 -22.03
N GLY A 105 3.67 -3.33 -22.08
CA GLY A 105 2.59 -2.58 -21.44
C GLY A 105 2.68 -2.63 -19.92
N ALA A 106 3.00 -3.79 -19.33
CA ALA A 106 3.20 -3.92 -17.89
C ALA A 106 4.39 -3.08 -17.41
N PHE A 107 5.54 -3.16 -18.10
CA PHE A 107 6.72 -2.38 -17.77
C PHE A 107 6.51 -0.87 -17.99
N GLY A 108 5.98 -0.48 -19.16
CA GLY A 108 5.75 0.92 -19.51
C GLY A 108 4.76 1.61 -18.57
N SER A 109 3.68 0.92 -18.19
CA SER A 109 2.72 1.43 -17.22
C SER A 109 3.32 1.54 -15.80
N HIS A 110 4.16 0.58 -15.40
CA HIS A 110 4.93 0.68 -14.16
C HIS A 110 5.84 1.91 -14.18
N ALA A 111 6.63 2.10 -15.23
CA ALA A 111 7.51 3.26 -15.39
C ALA A 111 6.73 4.58 -15.35
N ALA A 112 5.60 4.68 -16.05
CA ALA A 112 4.71 5.84 -16.00
C ALA A 112 4.24 6.14 -14.57
N SER A 113 3.84 5.10 -13.82
CA SER A 113 3.45 5.27 -12.41
C SER A 113 4.59 5.80 -11.54
N VAL A 114 5.83 5.37 -11.80
CA VAL A 114 7.02 5.83 -11.05
C VAL A 114 7.32 7.30 -11.36
N VAL A 115 7.18 7.73 -12.61
CA VAL A 115 7.33 9.13 -13.01
C VAL A 115 6.29 9.99 -12.29
N ILE A 116 5.00 9.64 -12.39
CA ILE A 116 3.91 10.39 -11.73
C ILE A 116 4.12 10.42 -10.21
N LYS A 117 4.57 9.31 -9.62
CA LYS A 117 4.85 9.22 -8.19
C LYS A 117 5.91 10.20 -7.72
N ARG A 118 6.95 10.43 -8.51
CA ARG A 118 8.01 11.40 -8.21
C ARG A 118 7.54 12.86 -8.36
N ILE A 119 6.46 13.10 -9.10
CA ILE A 119 5.83 14.42 -9.27
C ILE A 119 4.84 14.68 -8.14
N VAL A 120 3.87 13.80 -7.94
CA VAL A 120 2.77 13.99 -6.97
C VAL A 120 3.26 13.87 -5.52
N ARG A 121 4.24 13.00 -5.27
CA ARG A 121 4.91 12.84 -3.95
C ARG A 121 3.97 12.66 -2.75
N ARG A 122 2.80 12.07 -2.96
CA ARG A 122 1.85 11.76 -1.89
C ARG A 122 2.48 10.78 -0.88
N PRO A 123 2.47 11.07 0.44
CA PRO A 123 2.95 10.13 1.46
C PRO A 123 2.02 8.92 1.58
N ARG A 124 2.58 7.75 1.95
CA ARG A 124 1.79 6.54 2.27
C ARG A 124 0.93 6.72 3.52
N PRO A 125 -0.12 5.88 3.71
CA PRO A 125 -0.81 5.77 4.98
C PRO A 125 0.19 5.57 6.12
N ASN A 126 0.18 6.50 7.08
CA ASN A 126 1.06 6.53 8.24
C ASN A 126 0.30 6.79 9.55
N ASP A 127 -1.04 6.75 9.49
CA ASP A 127 -1.89 6.87 10.67
C ASP A 127 -1.64 5.69 11.63
N PRO A 128 -1.54 5.91 12.96
CA PRO A 128 -1.28 4.85 13.93
C PRO A 128 -2.29 3.70 13.91
N SER A 129 -3.52 3.95 13.45
CA SER A 129 -4.56 2.93 13.34
C SER A 129 -4.38 1.97 12.16
N VAL A 130 -3.55 2.32 11.16
CA VAL A 130 -3.31 1.51 9.96
C VAL A 130 -2.20 0.51 10.19
N GLN A 131 -2.49 -0.77 9.97
CA GLN A 131 -1.49 -1.83 10.04
C GLN A 131 -0.70 -1.94 8.75
N VAL A 132 0.59 -1.60 8.77
CA VAL A 132 1.49 -1.75 7.63
C VAL A 132 2.05 -3.17 7.60
N ASN A 133 1.58 -3.97 6.64
CA ASN A 133 1.84 -5.41 6.61
C ASN A 133 2.91 -5.84 5.60
N VAL A 134 3.58 -4.91 4.93
CA VAL A 134 4.71 -5.21 4.02
C VAL A 134 5.66 -4.02 3.95
N SER A 135 6.96 -4.28 3.80
CA SER A 135 7.96 -3.24 3.55
C SER A 135 7.79 -2.64 2.15
N THR A 136 8.08 -1.36 2.01
CA THR A 136 8.06 -0.67 0.71
C THR A 136 9.37 0.08 0.48
N PRO A 137 9.94 0.06 -0.73
CA PRO A 137 11.21 0.73 -1.02
C PRO A 137 11.10 2.27 -1.08
N SER A 138 9.88 2.81 -1.09
CA SER A 138 9.61 4.24 -1.16
C SER A 138 8.47 4.64 -0.25
N LYS A 139 8.58 5.82 0.36
CA LYS A 139 7.55 6.45 1.20
C LYS A 139 6.38 7.04 0.40
N LEU A 140 6.41 6.97 -0.94
CA LEU A 140 5.42 7.58 -1.83
C LEU A 140 4.33 6.59 -2.26
N SER A 141 3.08 7.04 -2.24
CA SER A 141 1.89 6.19 -2.42
C SER A 141 1.21 6.38 -3.78
N PHE A 142 1.10 7.60 -4.30
CA PHE A 142 0.28 7.85 -5.49
C PHE A 142 1.10 7.81 -6.79
N PRO A 143 0.59 7.21 -7.88
CA PRO A 143 -0.42 6.16 -7.89
C PRO A 143 0.20 4.80 -7.50
N SER A 144 -0.65 3.80 -7.29
CA SER A 144 -0.19 2.43 -7.00
C SER A 144 0.37 1.74 -8.25
N SER A 145 1.70 1.51 -8.25
CA SER A 145 2.42 0.85 -9.35
C SER A 145 1.99 -0.61 -9.57
N HIS A 146 1.64 -1.32 -8.49
CA HIS A 146 1.08 -2.68 -8.55
C HIS A 146 -0.29 -2.71 -9.22
N ALA A 147 -1.18 -1.76 -8.86
CA ALA A 147 -2.49 -1.62 -9.50
C ALA A 147 -2.36 -1.27 -10.99
N THR A 148 -1.45 -0.34 -11.31
CA THR A 148 -1.19 0.11 -12.69
C THR A 148 -0.69 -1.02 -13.58
N SER A 149 0.41 -1.67 -13.21
CA SER A 149 1.01 -2.74 -14.01
C SER A 149 0.09 -3.95 -14.15
N THR A 150 -0.63 -4.33 -13.09
CA THR A 150 -1.61 -5.42 -13.12
C THR A 150 -2.79 -5.11 -14.02
N THR A 151 -3.32 -3.89 -13.96
CA THR A 151 -4.45 -3.50 -14.83
C THR A 151 -4.02 -3.49 -16.30
N ALA A 152 -2.83 -2.95 -16.60
CA ALA A 152 -2.31 -2.96 -17.96
C ALA A 152 -2.14 -4.40 -18.49
N ALA A 153 -1.49 -5.27 -17.71
CA ALA A 153 -1.28 -6.67 -18.07
C ALA A 153 -2.59 -7.42 -18.24
N ALA A 154 -3.54 -7.27 -17.31
CA ALA A 154 -4.82 -7.96 -17.36
C ALA A 154 -5.68 -7.57 -18.57
N VAL A 155 -5.69 -6.28 -18.95
CA VAL A 155 -6.41 -5.80 -20.14
C VAL A 155 -5.79 -6.38 -21.41
N LEU A 156 -4.45 -6.34 -21.53
CA LEU A 156 -3.75 -6.87 -22.71
C LEU A 156 -3.90 -8.39 -22.82
N LEU A 157 -3.74 -9.12 -21.72
CA LEU A 157 -3.97 -10.56 -21.67
C LEU A 157 -5.44 -10.92 -21.95
N GLY A 158 -6.39 -10.16 -21.41
CA GLY A 158 -7.81 -10.38 -21.68
C GLY A 158 -8.12 -10.22 -23.17
N ARG A 159 -7.54 -9.20 -23.81
CA ARG A 159 -7.68 -9.00 -25.26
C ARG A 159 -7.05 -10.13 -26.08
N LEU A 160 -5.91 -10.64 -25.64
CA LEU A 160 -5.14 -11.70 -26.28
C LEU A 160 -5.82 -13.08 -26.18
N THR A 161 -6.40 -13.37 -25.01
CA THR A 161 -6.98 -14.69 -24.69
C THR A 161 -8.49 -14.75 -24.93
N GLY A 162 -9.17 -13.60 -24.99
CA GLY A 162 -10.63 -13.51 -25.03
C GLY A 162 -11.29 -13.71 -23.65
N LEU A 163 -10.50 -13.92 -22.60
CA LEU A 163 -10.99 -14.15 -21.25
C LEU A 163 -11.21 -12.82 -20.50
N PRO A 164 -12.14 -12.75 -19.52
CA PRO A 164 -12.42 -11.55 -18.75
C PRO A 164 -11.37 -11.29 -17.64
N LEU A 165 -10.07 -11.39 -17.98
CA LEU A 165 -8.97 -11.28 -17.03
C LEU A 165 -8.92 -9.97 -16.23
N PRO A 166 -9.32 -8.79 -16.77
CA PRO A 166 -9.43 -7.58 -15.95
C PRO A 166 -10.35 -7.76 -14.75
N ALA A 167 -11.51 -8.40 -14.94
CA ALA A 167 -12.49 -8.62 -13.88
C ALA A 167 -11.97 -9.60 -12.80
N VAL A 168 -11.08 -10.53 -13.19
CA VAL A 168 -10.54 -11.56 -12.29
C VAL A 168 -9.30 -11.06 -11.54
N LEU A 169 -8.41 -10.32 -12.20
CA LEU A 169 -7.07 -10.01 -11.69
C LEU A 169 -6.98 -8.64 -11.01
N VAL A 170 -7.74 -7.65 -11.48
CA VAL A 170 -7.63 -6.27 -11.00
C VAL A 170 -8.20 -6.11 -9.58
N PRO A 171 -9.44 -6.56 -9.28
CA PRO A 171 -9.99 -6.41 -7.94
C PRO A 171 -9.13 -6.99 -6.80
N PRO A 172 -8.61 -8.24 -6.87
CA PRO A 172 -7.79 -8.78 -5.79
C PRO A 172 -6.46 -8.02 -5.64
N MET A 173 -5.86 -7.54 -6.73
CA MET A 173 -4.64 -6.72 -6.64
C MET A 173 -4.91 -5.39 -5.94
N LEU A 174 -5.99 -4.69 -6.30
CA LEU A 174 -6.39 -3.44 -5.66
C LEU A 174 -6.66 -3.63 -4.17
N LEU A 175 -7.38 -4.69 -3.82
CA LEU A 175 -7.68 -5.03 -2.45
C LEU A 175 -6.41 -5.36 -1.66
N SER A 176 -5.47 -6.11 -2.24
CA SER A 176 -4.17 -6.41 -1.62
C SER A 176 -3.37 -5.13 -1.30
N ARG A 177 -3.49 -4.12 -2.17
CA ARG A 177 -3.29 -2.67 -1.93
C ARG A 177 -3.52 -2.21 -0.50
N VAL A 178 -4.81 -2.21 -0.21
CA VAL A 178 -5.46 -1.60 0.93
C VAL A 178 -5.30 -2.48 2.17
N VAL A 179 -5.48 -3.80 2.02
CA VAL A 179 -5.25 -4.78 3.11
C VAL A 179 -3.85 -4.63 3.70
N LEU A 180 -2.84 -4.47 2.85
CA LEU A 180 -1.46 -4.35 3.33
C LEU A 180 -1.13 -2.98 3.95
N GLY A 181 -2.07 -2.03 3.92
CA GLY A 181 -1.94 -0.72 4.57
C GLY A 181 -0.96 0.24 3.89
N VAL A 182 -0.57 -0.03 2.64
CA VAL A 182 0.50 0.76 1.97
C VAL A 182 -0.04 1.76 0.95
N HIS A 183 -1.32 1.68 0.59
CA HIS A 183 -1.95 2.55 -0.40
C HIS A 183 -3.35 2.93 0.05
N TYR A 184 -3.72 4.18 -0.25
CA TYR A 184 -5.10 4.63 -0.11
C TYR A 184 -5.98 4.09 -1.24
N PRO A 185 -7.32 3.98 -1.05
CA PRO A 185 -8.24 3.59 -2.11
C PRO A 185 -8.09 4.43 -3.39
N SER A 186 -7.90 5.74 -3.29
CA SER A 186 -7.66 6.60 -4.46
C SER A 186 -6.36 6.29 -5.19
N ASP A 187 -5.29 5.87 -4.50
CA ASP A 187 -4.02 5.49 -5.14
C ASP A 187 -4.20 4.27 -6.05
N VAL A 188 -5.00 3.30 -5.62
CA VAL A 188 -5.21 2.05 -6.36
C VAL A 188 -6.20 2.23 -7.51
N LEU A 189 -7.23 3.08 -7.34
CA LEU A 189 -8.16 3.44 -8.40
C LEU A 189 -7.48 4.26 -9.51
N ALA A 190 -6.73 5.30 -9.14
CA ALA A 190 -5.94 6.07 -10.10
C ALA A 190 -4.88 5.20 -10.77
N GLY A 191 -4.27 4.29 -10.01
CA GLY A 191 -3.35 3.29 -10.53
C GLY A 191 -4.00 2.43 -11.62
N SER A 192 -5.19 1.89 -11.38
CA SER A 192 -5.95 1.13 -12.37
C SER A 192 -6.30 1.94 -13.60
N ALA A 193 -6.77 3.18 -13.44
CA ALA A 193 -7.09 4.05 -14.57
C ALA A 193 -5.87 4.27 -15.48
N LEU A 194 -4.70 4.55 -14.88
CA LEU A 194 -3.44 4.68 -15.61
C LEU A 194 -3.03 3.39 -16.32
N GLY A 195 -3.26 2.23 -15.69
CA GLY A 195 -2.97 0.93 -16.29
C GLY A 195 -3.85 0.65 -17.51
N ALA A 196 -5.16 0.94 -17.42
CA ALA A 196 -6.08 0.82 -18.54
C ALA A 196 -5.72 1.75 -19.70
N ALA A 197 -5.36 3.01 -19.40
CA ALA A 197 -4.88 3.96 -20.40
C ALA A 197 -3.58 3.49 -21.09
N SER A 198 -2.65 2.93 -20.31
CA SER A 198 -1.40 2.38 -20.85
C SER A 198 -1.65 1.19 -21.79
N ALA A 199 -2.56 0.28 -21.40
CA ALA A 199 -2.96 -0.83 -22.27
C ALA A 199 -3.63 -0.33 -23.56
N ALA A 200 -4.50 0.67 -23.48
CA ALA A 200 -5.11 1.27 -24.66
C ALA A 200 -4.06 1.87 -25.62
N ALA A 201 -3.02 2.53 -25.09
CA ALA A 201 -1.91 3.05 -25.89
C ALA A 201 -1.12 1.93 -26.60
N VAL A 202 -0.83 0.83 -25.91
CA VAL A 202 -0.17 -0.34 -26.52
C VAL A 202 -1.03 -0.92 -27.66
N LEU A 203 -2.32 -1.15 -27.42
CA LEU A 203 -3.25 -1.67 -28.42
C LEU A 203 -3.38 -0.74 -29.64
N ALA A 204 -3.34 0.58 -29.42
CA ALA A 204 -3.34 1.57 -30.50
C ALA A 204 -2.03 1.50 -31.31
N ALA A 205 -0.89 1.34 -30.66
CA ALA A 205 0.41 1.18 -31.32
C ALA A 205 0.47 -0.11 -32.15
N GLU A 206 -0.01 -1.24 -31.62
CA GLU A 206 -0.08 -2.51 -32.35
C GLU A 206 -0.90 -2.40 -33.64
N LYS A 207 -2.07 -1.74 -33.56
CA LYS A 207 -2.92 -1.51 -34.74
C LYS A 207 -2.24 -0.64 -35.79
N ARG A 208 -1.41 0.32 -35.40
CA ARG A 208 -0.67 1.17 -36.33
C ARG A 208 0.47 0.43 -37.01
N LEU A 209 1.14 -0.48 -36.30
CA LEU A 209 2.25 -1.28 -36.81
C LEU A 209 1.81 -2.51 -37.63
N ALA A 210 0.52 -2.85 -37.61
CA ALA A 210 -0.07 -3.93 -38.39
C ALA A 210 -0.70 -3.44 -39.72
N LYS A 211 -0.77 -2.13 -39.93
CA LYS A 211 -1.07 -1.51 -41.22
C LYS A 211 0.21 -1.32 -42.01
#